data_AF-A0A2N2GUK9-F1
#
_entry.id   AF-A0A2N2GUK9-F1
#
_cell.length_a   1.000
_cell.length_b   1.000
_cell.length_c   1.000
_cell.angle_alpha   90.00
_cell.angle_beta   90.00
_cell.angle_gamma   90.00
#
_symmetry.space_group_name_H-M   'P 1'
#
loop_
_entity.id
_entity.type
_entity.pdbx_description
1 polymer ?
#
loop_
_entity_poly.entity_id
_entity_poly.type
_entity_poly.pdbx_seq_one_letter_code
_entity_poly.pdbx_strand_id
1 'polypeptide(L)' 'ILTLVPRLPFRNGGKWGDTRVELPDGRWRNQFTGQTFKREAPLQDIWARFPVALMARDQ' A
#
# COMPACT_ATOMS: atom_id res chain seq x y z
N ILE A 1 9.20 2.71 -9.36
CA ILE A 1 8.49 3.41 -8.27
C ILE A 1 7.00 3.29 -8.52
N LEU A 2 6.20 3.09 -7.48
CA LEU A 2 4.74 3.03 -7.56
C LEU A 2 4.13 3.82 -6.40
N THR A 3 3.08 4.59 -6.67
CA THR A 3 2.41 5.44 -5.67
C THR A 3 0.98 4.95 -5.48
N LEU A 4 0.57 4.73 -4.23
CA LEU A 4 -0.81 4.37 -3.88
C LEU A 4 -1.44 5.47 -3.03
N VAL A 5 -2.56 5.99 -3.49
CA VAL A 5 -3.37 7.00 -2.78
C VAL A 5 -4.84 6.59 -2.75
N PRO A 6 -5.51 6.66 -1.59
CA PRO A 6 -6.94 6.41 -1.51
C PRO A 6 -7.72 7.62 -2.04
N ARG A 7 -8.84 7.36 -2.72
CA ARG A 7 -9.84 8.39 -3.03
C ARG A 7 -10.95 8.39 -1.99
N LEU A 8 -11.44 9.57 -1.61
CA LEU A 8 -12.55 9.73 -0.64
C LEU A 8 -12.28 9.02 0.71
N PRO A 9 -11.16 9.30 1.41
CA PRO A 9 -10.71 8.52 2.58
C PRO A 9 -11.71 8.48 3.75
N PHE A 10 -12.60 9.46 3.84
CA PHE A 10 -13.62 9.55 4.90
C PHE A 10 -14.87 8.70 4.65
N ARG A 11 -15.13 8.26 3.41
CA ARG A 11 -16.39 7.57 3.05
C ARG A 11 -16.54 6.19 3.70
N ASN A 12 -15.41 5.51 3.95
CA ASN A 12 -15.36 4.19 4.61
C ASN A 12 -14.62 4.22 5.95
N GLY A 13 -14.34 5.41 6.51
CA GLY A 13 -13.62 5.55 7.78
C GLY A 13 -12.24 4.86 7.79
N GLY A 14 -11.54 4.84 6.65
CA GLY A 14 -10.26 4.13 6.51
C GLY A 14 -10.33 2.60 6.56
N LYS A 15 -11.53 2.00 6.56
CA LYS A 15 -11.70 0.54 6.56
C LYS A 15 -11.60 0.00 5.13
N TRP A 16 -10.54 -0.75 4.87
CA TRP A 16 -10.28 -1.40 3.58
C TRP A 16 -10.68 -2.88 3.55
N GLY A 17 -10.84 -3.52 4.72
CA GLY A 17 -11.17 -4.95 4.83
C GLY A 17 -10.24 -5.80 3.98
N ASP A 18 -10.80 -6.75 3.23
CA ASP A 18 -10.04 -7.66 2.37
C ASP A 18 -9.56 -7.04 1.05
N THR A 19 -9.67 -5.71 0.86
CA THR A 19 -9.23 -5.06 -0.37
C THR A 19 -7.71 -5.15 -0.52
N ARG A 20 -7.27 -5.67 -1.67
CA ARG A 20 -5.86 -5.86 -2.01
C ARG A 20 -5.51 -5.14 -3.30
N VAL A 21 -4.23 -4.85 -3.45
CA VAL A 21 -3.64 -4.39 -4.71
C VAL A 21 -2.65 -5.44 -5.20
N GLU A 22 -2.72 -5.75 -6.48
CA GLU A 22 -1.68 -6.52 -7.16
C GLU A 22 -0.49 -5.60 -7.44
N LEU A 23 0.70 -6.05 -7.07
CA LEU A 23 1.96 -5.37 -7.35
C LEU A 23 2.71 -6.14 -8.44
N PRO A 24 3.44 -5.43 -9.33
CA PRO A 24 4.31 -6.09 -10.30
C PRO A 24 5.32 -7.01 -9.60
N ASP A 25 5.80 -8.03 -10.30
CA ASP A 25 6.78 -8.97 -9.76
C ASP A 25 7.99 -8.25 -9.13
N GLY A 26 8.42 -8.75 -7.97
CA GLY A 26 9.52 -8.19 -7.18
C GLY A 26 9.16 -8.02 -5.71
N ARG A 27 10.08 -7.40 -4.97
CA ARG A 27 9.86 -6.95 -3.59
C ARG A 27 9.73 -5.43 -3.61
N TRP A 28 8.73 -4.92 -2.92
CA TRP A 28 8.41 -3.50 -2.89
C TRP A 28 8.44 -2.98 -1.45
N ARG A 29 9.31 -2.04 -1.15
CA ARG A 29 9.39 -1.38 0.16
C ARG A 29 8.61 -0.07 0.15
N ASN A 30 7.68 0.06 1.10
CA ASN A 30 7.04 1.33 1.43
C ASN A 30 8.07 2.25 2.10
N GLN A 31 8.37 3.38 1.46
CA GLN A 31 9.39 4.32 1.94
C GLN A 31 8.98 5.08 3.20
N PHE A 32 7.68 5.16 3.52
CA PHE A 32 7.21 5.84 4.73
C PHE A 32 7.17 4.94 5.95
N THR A 33 7.04 3.62 5.77
CA THR A 33 6.87 2.67 6.88
C THR A 33 7.96 1.61 6.98
N GLY A 34 8.76 1.43 5.93
CA GLY A 34 9.78 0.37 5.83
C GLY A 34 9.20 -1.03 5.56
N GLN A 35 7.88 -1.20 5.54
CA GLN A 35 7.23 -2.49 5.25
C GLN A 35 7.53 -2.93 3.82
N THR A 36 7.75 -4.23 3.63
CA THR A 36 8.00 -4.83 2.31
C THR A 36 6.86 -5.75 1.91
N PHE A 37 6.43 -5.62 0.65
CA PHE A 37 5.36 -6.40 0.03
C PHE A 37 5.86 -7.09 -1.24
N LYS A 38 5.11 -8.09 -1.72
CA LYS A 38 5.39 -8.83 -2.98
C LYS A 38 4.17 -8.75 -3.89
N ARG A 39 3.79 -9.82 -4.60
CA ARG A 39 2.69 -9.85 -5.59
C ARG A 39 1.38 -9.23 -5.16
N GLU A 40 0.99 -9.35 -3.90
CA GLU A 40 -0.23 -8.73 -3.38
C GLU A 40 0.05 -8.05 -2.06
N ALA A 41 -0.63 -6.94 -1.83
CA ALA A 41 -0.57 -6.19 -0.59
C ALA A 41 -1.98 -5.80 -0.11
N PRO A 42 -2.37 -6.13 1.13
CA PRO A 42 -3.61 -5.64 1.72
C PRO A 42 -3.55 -4.12 1.87
N LEU A 43 -4.57 -3.41 1.39
CA LEU A 43 -4.61 -1.94 1.48
C LEU A 43 -4.73 -1.47 2.94
N GLN A 44 -5.34 -2.29 3.80
CA GLN A 44 -5.39 -2.05 5.25
C GLN A 44 -3.99 -2.01 5.88
N ASP A 45 -3.04 -2.81 5.38
CA ASP A 45 -1.67 -2.86 5.90
C ASP A 45 -0.82 -1.72 5.32
N ILE A 46 -1.00 -1.43 4.03
CA ILE A 46 -0.29 -0.34 3.33
C ILE A 46 -0.62 1.01 3.97
N TRP A 47 -1.90 1.26 4.26
CA TRP A 47 -2.38 2.54 4.78
C TRP A 47 -2.66 2.55 6.28
N ALA A 48 -2.15 1.57 7.03
CA ALA A 48 -2.31 1.47 8.48
C ALA A 48 -1.79 2.71 9.24
N ARG A 49 -0.77 3.39 8.70
CA ARG A 49 -0.13 4.56 9.32
C ARG A 49 -0.35 5.85 8.56
N PHE A 50 -0.32 5.80 7.23
CA PHE A 50 -0.46 6.96 6.37
C PHE A 50 -1.45 6.65 5.24
N PRO A 51 -2.37 7.57 4.88
CA PRO A 51 -3.27 7.40 3.75
C PRO A 51 -2.55 7.67 2.41
N VAL A 52 -1.30 7.22 2.29
CA VAL A 52 -0.46 7.28 1.09
C VAL A 52 0.69 6.29 1.26
N ALA A 53 1.13 5.68 0.16
CA ALA A 53 2.35 4.88 0.15
C ALA A 53 3.18 5.19 -1.10
N LEU A 54 4.49 5.29 -0.89
CA LEU A 54 5.49 5.36 -1.95
C LEU A 54 6.28 4.06 -1.93
N MET A 55 6.15 3.27 -2.99
CA MET A 55 6.73 1.94 -3.11
C MET A 55 7.95 1.99 -4.04
N ALA A 56 9.11 1.62 -3.51
CA ALA A 56 10.31 1.38 -4.32
C ALA A 56 10.55 -0.12 -4.43
N ARG A 57 10.95 -0.58 -5.62
CA ARG A 57 11.33 -1.97 -5.83
C ARG A 57 12.73 -2.18 -5.25
N ASP A 58 12.91 -3.21 -4.43
CA ASP A 58 14.26 -3.64 -4.03
C ASP A 58 15.01 -4.10 -5.29
N GLN A 59 16.30 -3.74 -5.40
CA GLN A 59 17.15 -4.13 -6.53
C GLN A 59 17.35 -5.65 -6.59
#